data_AF-A0LPT6-F1
#
_entry.id   AF-A0LPT6-F1
#
_cell.length_a   1.000
_cell.length_b   1.000
_cell.length_c   1.000
_cell.angle_alpha   90.00
_cell.angle_beta   90.00
_cell.angle_gamma   90.00
#
_symmetry.space_group_name_H-M   'P 1'
#
loop_
_entity.id
_entity.type
_entity.pdbx_description
1 polymer ?
#
loop_
_entity_poly.entity_id
_entity_poly.type
_entity_poly.pdbx_seq_one_letter_code
_entity_poly.pdbx_strand_id
1 'polypeptide(L)'
;MALQENLFAGKVGRNDPCPCGSGKKYKKCCLSKREEARRSIPAEQLLEMEQREKARERLEKEIRKGFELLFSRDFAKAARFAALLLESYPEDDRLHDIVATVHLATGDYDSALHLCRTRWQVAREEKIFYQENGYHKREGLDRSVPVHFYSPSTWLDKFWVAQRARTYRSRFPLGDDANLLKLIDALKTANDLERFPARQEAGFEARREALAPVLAQIEAQGSAAIPYLLPLCYTFSWVSLFVPDLLRGCGTDDSIRLLAELAMFRFPYFSQKCLQNIESFGERALPQIEAVLDEDRAFDELKVGLLAVLGNLRTPAGFRLLVEFTEHENPYLVNAAAAALERHGNPEAEPFLDRARKRLKEFDSIAGALEELGRPEP
;
A
#
# COMPACT_ATOMS: atom_id res chain seq x y z
N MET A 1 -1.69 33.67 -0.51
CA MET A 1 -1.37 32.54 0.40
C MET A 1 -0.32 31.58 -0.16
N ALA A 2 -0.22 31.35 -1.49
CA ALA A 2 0.85 30.50 -2.09
C ALA A 2 2.31 30.95 -1.86
N LEU A 3 2.55 32.22 -1.53
CA LEU A 3 3.88 32.75 -1.15
C LEU A 3 4.27 32.40 0.30
N GLN A 4 3.30 32.05 1.15
CA GLN A 4 3.52 31.76 2.57
C GLN A 4 4.03 30.33 2.79
N GLU A 5 3.58 29.37 1.98
CA GLU A 5 4.00 27.97 2.06
C GLU A 5 5.40 27.71 1.43
N ASN A 6 5.84 28.57 0.50
CA ASN A 6 7.16 28.47 -0.12
C ASN A 6 8.29 29.14 0.69
N LEU A 7 7.99 29.69 1.87
CA LEU A 7 8.99 30.30 2.74
C LEU A 7 9.92 29.29 3.41
N PHE A 8 9.66 27.97 3.34
CA PHE A 8 10.50 26.96 4.01
C PHE A 8 10.79 25.66 3.23
N ALA A 9 10.48 25.59 1.92
CA ALA A 9 10.96 24.49 1.07
C ALA A 9 12.50 24.51 0.99
N GLY A 10 13.17 23.64 1.76
CA GLY A 10 14.61 23.38 1.79
C GLY A 10 15.51 24.59 2.09
N LYS A 11 16.63 24.38 2.78
CA LYS A 11 17.71 25.39 2.78
C LYS A 11 18.37 25.40 1.39
N VAL A 12 17.75 26.07 0.42
CA VAL A 12 18.35 26.33 -0.89
C VAL A 12 19.65 27.10 -0.65
N GLY A 13 20.78 26.55 -1.11
CA GLY A 13 22.07 27.19 -0.96
C GLY A 13 22.07 28.55 -1.64
N ARG A 14 22.69 29.56 -1.02
CA ARG A 14 22.69 30.95 -1.52
C ARG A 14 23.16 31.08 -2.98
N ASN A 15 24.00 30.16 -3.46
CA ASN A 15 24.54 30.16 -4.81
C ASN A 15 23.81 29.23 -5.79
N ASP A 16 22.85 28.42 -5.31
CA ASP A 16 22.14 27.45 -6.13
C ASP A 16 21.19 28.15 -7.12
N PRO A 17 20.83 27.51 -8.25
CA PRO A 17 19.77 28.00 -9.13
C PRO A 17 18.48 28.25 -8.36
N CYS A 18 17.87 29.40 -8.60
CA CYS A 18 16.68 29.81 -7.88
C CYS A 18 15.48 28.92 -8.26
N PRO A 19 14.73 28.36 -7.29
CA PRO A 19 13.63 27.44 -7.55
C PRO A 19 12.43 28.08 -8.27
N CYS A 20 12.40 29.40 -8.41
CA CYS A 20 11.36 30.12 -9.17
C CYS A 20 11.52 30.02 -10.69
N GLY A 21 12.46 29.21 -11.20
CA GLY A 21 12.69 29.01 -12.64
C GLY A 21 13.42 30.17 -13.35
N SER A 22 13.97 31.15 -12.62
CA SER A 22 14.59 32.34 -13.23
C SER A 22 16.00 32.11 -13.81
N GLY A 23 16.60 30.94 -13.56
CA GLY A 23 17.99 30.65 -13.93
C GLY A 23 19.07 31.44 -13.15
N LYS A 24 18.67 32.38 -12.27
CA LYS A 24 19.60 33.18 -11.44
C LYS A 24 20.00 32.43 -10.17
N LYS A 25 21.15 32.79 -9.58
CA LYS A 25 21.53 32.33 -8.22
C LYS A 25 20.50 32.80 -7.20
N TYR A 26 20.12 31.95 -6.26
CA TYR A 26 19.09 32.22 -5.25
C TYR A 26 19.30 33.54 -4.49
N LYS A 27 20.54 33.86 -4.09
CA LYS A 27 20.90 35.14 -3.45
C LYS A 27 20.67 36.40 -4.28
N LYS A 28 20.62 36.28 -5.61
CA LYS A 28 20.38 37.39 -6.56
C LYS A 28 18.93 37.42 -7.08
N CYS A 29 18.06 36.59 -6.51
CA CYS A 29 16.68 36.46 -6.95
C CYS A 29 15.74 36.43 -5.74
N CYS A 30 15.20 35.26 -5.36
CA CYS A 30 14.17 35.18 -4.33
C CYS A 30 14.68 35.34 -2.89
N LEU A 31 16.00 35.30 -2.61
CA LEU A 31 16.50 35.38 -1.23
C LEU A 31 16.09 36.70 -0.55
N SER A 32 16.37 37.86 -1.15
CA SER A 32 16.01 39.16 -0.55
C SER A 32 14.49 39.30 -0.35
N LYS A 33 13.71 38.85 -1.34
CA LYS A 33 12.24 38.84 -1.25
C LYS A 33 11.74 37.95 -0.10
N ARG A 34 12.38 36.81 0.13
CA ARG A 34 12.06 35.86 1.22
C ARG A 34 12.49 36.42 2.58
N GLU A 35 13.63 37.12 2.64
CA GLU A 35 14.10 37.80 3.86
C GLU A 35 13.18 38.99 4.22
N GLU A 36 12.73 39.77 3.25
CA GLU A 36 11.73 40.84 3.45
C GLU A 36 10.39 40.28 3.89
N ALA A 37 9.87 39.24 3.23
CA ALA A 37 8.64 38.56 3.64
C ALA A 37 8.75 37.96 5.05
N ARG A 38 9.94 37.49 5.46
CA ARG A 38 10.17 37.01 6.83
C ARG A 38 10.20 38.14 7.86
N ARG A 39 10.72 39.31 7.49
CA ARG A 39 10.73 40.52 8.36
C ARG A 39 9.33 41.09 8.56
N SER A 40 8.40 40.88 7.62
CA SER A 40 7.00 41.32 7.76
C SER A 40 6.15 40.42 8.66
N ILE A 41 6.66 39.27 9.12
CA ILE A 41 5.93 38.37 10.02
C ILE A 41 6.19 38.81 11.48
N PRO A 42 5.14 39.00 12.31
CA PRO A 42 5.28 39.27 13.73
C PRO A 42 6.18 38.25 14.45
N ALA A 43 6.97 38.71 15.42
CA ALA A 43 7.90 37.85 16.15
C ALA A 43 7.21 36.68 16.89
N GLU A 44 5.99 36.91 17.40
CA GLU A 44 5.16 35.88 18.03
C GLU A 44 4.79 34.77 17.05
N GLN A 45 4.34 35.13 15.83
CA GLN A 45 4.04 34.15 14.78
C GLN A 45 5.29 33.37 14.34
N LEU A 46 6.45 34.04 14.23
CA LEU A 46 7.71 33.34 13.93
C LEU A 46 8.09 32.32 15.02
N LEU A 47 7.85 32.66 16.29
CA LEU A 47 8.10 31.77 17.42
C LEU A 47 7.14 30.58 17.41
N GLU A 48 5.85 30.80 17.17
CA GLU A 48 4.84 29.73 17.02
C GLU A 48 5.21 28.76 15.89
N MET A 49 5.63 29.29 14.73
CA MET A 49 6.09 28.48 13.60
C MET A 49 7.31 27.63 13.97
N GLU A 50 8.32 28.20 14.64
CA GLU A 50 9.50 27.46 15.10
C GLU A 50 9.13 26.38 16.13
N GLN A 51 8.20 26.67 17.05
CA GLN A 51 7.69 25.70 18.01
C GLN A 51 6.94 24.55 17.32
N ARG A 52 6.12 24.84 16.30
CA ARG A 52 5.43 23.83 15.49
C ARG A 52 6.42 22.93 14.75
N GLU A 53 7.46 23.50 14.14
CA GLU A 53 8.51 22.71 13.47
C GLU A 53 9.23 21.78 14.45
N LYS A 54 9.62 22.29 15.63
CA LYS A 54 10.24 21.47 16.69
C LYS A 54 9.31 20.37 17.19
N ALA A 55 8.02 20.66 17.35
CA ALA A 55 7.02 19.66 17.74
C ALA A 55 6.89 18.57 16.68
N ARG A 56 6.87 18.94 15.38
CA ARG A 56 6.84 17.99 14.26
C ARG A 56 8.09 17.11 14.23
N GLU A 57 9.28 17.68 14.38
CA GLU A 57 10.54 16.92 14.42
C GLU A 57 10.60 15.97 15.61
N ARG A 58 10.08 16.39 16.77
CA ARG A 58 9.98 15.53 17.96
C ARG A 58 9.02 14.38 17.69
N LEU A 59 7.83 14.66 17.17
CA LEU A 59 6.86 13.62 16.82
C LEU A 59 7.46 12.63 15.83
N GLU A 60 8.16 13.10 14.79
CA GLU A 60 8.81 12.22 13.82
C GLU A 60 9.85 11.28 14.45
N LYS A 61 10.60 11.75 15.45
CA LYS A 61 11.51 10.89 16.24
C LYS A 61 10.75 9.84 17.04
N GLU A 62 9.63 10.22 17.65
CA GLU A 62 8.79 9.27 18.38
C GLU A 62 8.16 8.23 17.45
N ILE A 63 7.62 8.64 16.29
CA ILE A 63 7.09 7.72 15.28
C ILE A 63 8.14 6.68 14.85
N ARG A 64 9.39 7.12 14.60
CA ARG A 64 10.48 6.18 14.27
C ARG A 64 10.69 5.11 15.34
N LYS A 65 10.70 5.49 16.62
CA LYS A 65 10.79 4.53 17.74
C LYS A 65 9.63 3.53 17.72
N GLY A 66 8.41 4.00 17.41
CA GLY A 66 7.24 3.14 17.27
C GLY A 66 7.43 2.05 16.21
N PHE A 67 7.96 2.41 15.04
CA PHE A 67 8.29 1.43 13.99
C PHE A 67 9.48 0.53 14.34
N GLU A 68 10.49 1.02 15.07
CA GLU A 68 11.59 0.19 15.59
C GLU A 68 11.08 -0.90 16.55
N LEU A 69 10.05 -0.60 17.36
CA LEU A 69 9.39 -1.58 18.21
C LEU A 69 8.68 -2.67 17.39
N LEU A 70 8.02 -2.30 16.29
CA LEU A 70 7.44 -3.29 15.37
C LEU A 70 8.53 -4.16 14.73
N PHE A 71 9.62 -3.54 14.27
CA PHE A 71 10.74 -4.23 13.65
C PHE A 71 11.39 -5.24 14.60
N SER A 72 11.56 -4.86 15.86
CA SER A 72 12.04 -5.74 16.94
C SER A 72 10.98 -6.70 17.49
N ARG A 73 9.76 -6.69 16.94
CA ARG A 73 8.62 -7.53 17.32
C ARG A 73 8.17 -7.37 18.78
N ASP A 74 8.49 -6.24 19.42
CA ASP A 74 7.97 -5.89 20.74
C ASP A 74 6.57 -5.25 20.59
N PHE A 75 5.61 -6.08 20.17
CA PHE A 75 4.25 -5.63 19.85
C PHE A 75 3.51 -5.06 21.06
N ALA A 76 3.76 -5.59 22.27
CA ALA A 76 3.17 -5.10 23.50
C ALA A 76 3.65 -3.69 23.85
N LYS A 77 4.94 -3.39 23.63
CA LYS A 77 5.46 -2.03 23.81
C LYS A 77 5.03 -1.11 22.67
N ALA A 78 5.03 -1.59 21.42
CA ALA A 78 4.55 -0.82 20.26
C ALA A 78 3.10 -0.36 20.44
N ALA A 79 2.20 -1.25 20.88
CA ALA A 79 0.80 -0.91 21.13
C ALA A 79 0.64 0.16 22.21
N ARG A 80 1.28 -0.03 23.38
CA ARG A 80 1.23 0.96 24.47
C ARG A 80 1.81 2.31 24.06
N PHE A 81 2.91 2.28 23.32
CA PHE A 81 3.58 3.47 22.80
C PHE A 81 2.68 4.26 21.84
N ALA A 82 2.08 3.57 20.85
CA ALA A 82 1.18 4.20 19.90
C ALA A 82 -0.09 4.72 20.57
N ALA A 83 -0.69 3.95 21.50
CA ALA A 83 -1.87 4.37 22.24
C ALA A 83 -1.65 5.68 23.02
N LEU A 84 -0.50 5.80 23.72
CA LEU A 84 -0.16 7.02 24.45
C LEU A 84 0.01 8.24 23.53
N LEU A 85 0.65 8.06 22.37
CA LEU A 85 0.82 9.16 21.42
C LEU A 85 -0.50 9.55 20.74
N LEU A 86 -1.41 8.60 20.52
CA LEU A 86 -2.73 8.87 19.95
C LEU A 86 -3.60 9.75 20.86
N GLU A 87 -3.33 9.82 22.17
CA GLU A 87 -4.00 10.77 23.06
C GLU A 87 -3.68 12.24 22.69
N SER A 88 -2.46 12.49 22.21
CA SER A 88 -2.00 13.83 21.81
C SER A 88 -2.08 14.08 20.30
N TYR A 89 -2.05 13.01 19.49
CA TYR A 89 -2.02 13.05 18.03
C TYR A 89 -3.05 12.06 17.44
N PRO A 90 -4.35 12.26 17.72
CA PRO A 90 -5.41 11.29 17.39
C PRO A 90 -5.66 11.10 15.90
N GLU A 91 -5.01 11.90 15.04
CA GLU A 91 -5.19 11.88 13.59
C GLU A 91 -3.92 11.49 12.83
N ASP A 92 -2.84 11.13 13.51
CA ASP A 92 -1.61 10.70 12.85
C ASP A 92 -1.73 9.25 12.37
N ASP A 93 -1.83 9.07 11.06
CA ASP A 93 -1.99 7.76 10.43
C ASP A 93 -0.81 6.81 10.66
N ARG A 94 0.38 7.34 10.97
CA ARG A 94 1.55 6.50 11.24
C ARG A 94 1.39 5.77 12.58
N LEU A 95 0.73 6.41 13.56
CA LEU A 95 0.40 5.77 14.83
C LEU A 95 -0.68 4.70 14.65
N HIS A 96 -1.73 5.00 13.87
CA HIS A 96 -2.76 4.02 13.55
C HIS A 96 -2.18 2.83 12.76
N ASP A 97 -1.22 3.06 11.88
CA ASP A 97 -0.52 1.99 11.17
C ASP A 97 0.24 1.07 12.15
N ILE A 98 0.89 1.66 13.15
CA ILE A 98 1.54 0.87 14.20
C ILE A 98 0.53 -0.01 14.92
N VAL A 99 -0.62 0.54 15.32
CA VAL A 99 -1.69 -0.22 15.99
C VAL A 99 -2.26 -1.31 15.08
N ALA A 100 -2.56 -0.99 13.82
CA ALA A 100 -3.06 -1.96 12.84
C ALA A 100 -2.09 -3.12 12.63
N THR A 101 -0.78 -2.82 12.53
CA THR A 101 0.27 -3.82 12.38
C THR A 101 0.38 -4.70 13.64
N VAL A 102 0.24 -4.14 14.84
CA VAL A 102 0.19 -4.93 16.08
C VAL A 102 -1.01 -5.87 16.08
N HIS A 103 -2.21 -5.39 15.75
CA HIS A 103 -3.40 -6.22 15.70
C HIS A 103 -3.23 -7.39 14.70
N LEU A 104 -2.71 -7.11 13.50
CA LEU A 104 -2.41 -8.16 12.51
C LEU A 104 -1.36 -9.16 13.04
N ALA A 105 -0.28 -8.68 13.65
CA ALA A 105 0.80 -9.54 14.15
C ALA A 105 0.39 -10.42 15.34
N THR A 106 -0.55 -9.95 16.17
CA THR A 106 -1.01 -10.64 17.38
C THR A 106 -2.29 -11.46 17.16
N GLY A 107 -2.85 -11.42 15.96
CA GLY A 107 -4.03 -12.19 15.60
C GLY A 107 -5.36 -11.55 16.02
N ASP A 108 -5.38 -10.26 16.34
CA ASP A 108 -6.60 -9.50 16.64
C ASP A 108 -7.18 -8.88 15.37
N TYR A 109 -7.63 -9.75 14.45
CA TYR A 109 -8.04 -9.32 13.10
C TYR A 109 -9.33 -8.51 13.08
N ASP A 110 -10.23 -8.67 14.06
CA ASP A 110 -11.45 -7.86 14.15
C ASP A 110 -11.12 -6.40 14.46
N SER A 111 -10.21 -6.15 15.41
CA SER A 111 -9.72 -4.79 15.70
C SER A 111 -8.94 -4.19 14.53
N ALA A 112 -8.07 -4.98 13.88
CA ALA A 112 -7.37 -4.55 12.66
C ALA A 112 -8.36 -4.13 11.57
N LEU A 113 -9.40 -4.95 11.33
CA LEU A 113 -10.41 -4.70 10.32
C LEU A 113 -11.19 -3.41 10.61
N HIS A 114 -11.64 -3.25 11.85
CA HIS A 114 -12.37 -2.05 12.27
C HIS A 114 -11.50 -0.80 12.08
N LEU A 115 -10.27 -0.82 12.58
CA LEU A 115 -9.35 0.31 12.50
C LEU A 115 -9.05 0.70 11.04
N CYS A 116 -8.63 -0.26 10.20
CA CYS A 116 -8.27 0.02 8.81
C CYS A 116 -9.48 0.54 8.01
N ARG A 117 -10.68 0.00 8.25
CA ARG A 117 -11.91 0.49 7.61
C ARG A 117 -12.23 1.92 8.01
N THR A 118 -12.13 2.24 9.31
CA THR A 118 -12.37 3.58 9.83
C THR A 118 -11.37 4.58 9.25
N ARG A 119 -10.07 4.25 9.25
CA ARG A 119 -9.05 5.14 8.69
C ARG A 119 -9.13 5.28 7.17
N TRP A 120 -9.58 4.25 6.46
CA TRP A 120 -9.90 4.37 5.02
C TRP A 120 -11.02 5.37 4.77
N GLN A 121 -12.08 5.39 5.58
CA GLN A 121 -13.15 6.38 5.48
C GLN A 121 -12.64 7.79 5.77
N VAL A 122 -11.85 7.96 6.85
CA VAL A 122 -11.22 9.25 7.18
C VAL A 122 -10.36 9.75 6.01
N ALA A 123 -9.50 8.92 5.45
CA ALA A 123 -8.63 9.32 4.33
C ALA A 123 -9.43 9.75 3.09
N ARG A 124 -10.59 9.11 2.82
CA ARG A 124 -11.48 9.52 1.72
C ARG A 124 -12.09 10.90 1.97
N GLU A 125 -12.58 11.14 3.19
CA GLU A 125 -13.12 12.44 3.58
C GLU A 125 -12.05 13.54 3.50
N GLU A 126 -10.85 13.26 4.02
CA GLU A 126 -9.72 14.21 3.97
C GLU A 126 -9.29 14.50 2.54
N LYS A 127 -9.27 13.50 1.65
CA LYS A 127 -8.95 13.72 0.23
C LYS A 127 -9.95 14.69 -0.42
N ILE A 128 -11.24 14.46 -0.24
CA ILE A 128 -12.30 15.30 -0.81
C ILE A 128 -12.18 16.73 -0.25
N PHE A 129 -12.10 16.86 1.08
CA PHE A 129 -12.02 18.16 1.72
C PHE A 129 -10.76 18.94 1.31
N TYR A 130 -9.60 18.27 1.24
CA TYR A 130 -8.35 18.90 0.83
C TYR A 130 -8.41 19.41 -0.62
N GLN A 131 -9.05 18.66 -1.53
CA GLN A 131 -9.24 19.11 -2.92
C GLN A 131 -10.08 20.39 -3.02
N GLU A 132 -11.06 20.55 -2.14
CA GLU A 132 -11.95 21.73 -2.10
C GLU A 132 -11.33 22.93 -1.36
N ASN A 133 -10.51 22.68 -0.34
CA ASN A 133 -10.10 23.72 0.63
C ASN A 133 -8.58 24.00 0.67
N GLY A 134 -7.75 23.10 0.13
CA GLY A 134 -6.29 23.21 0.16
C GLY A 134 -5.65 22.95 1.54
N TYR A 135 -6.39 22.37 2.49
CA TYR A 135 -5.86 21.93 3.79
C TYR A 135 -6.69 20.77 4.36
N HIS A 136 -6.18 20.12 5.40
CA HIS A 136 -6.86 18.98 6.03
C HIS A 136 -7.93 19.42 7.02
N LYS A 137 -9.12 18.82 6.95
CA LYS A 137 -10.27 19.17 7.80
C LYS A 137 -9.93 18.99 9.28
N ARG A 138 -9.24 17.90 9.57
CA ARG A 138 -8.87 17.47 10.92
C ARG A 138 -7.60 18.12 11.47
N GLU A 139 -6.95 19.04 10.74
CA GLU A 139 -5.94 19.94 11.32
C GLU A 139 -6.54 21.02 12.22
N GLY A 140 -7.85 21.26 12.10
CA GLY A 140 -8.49 22.40 12.74
C GLY A 140 -8.12 23.73 12.09
N LEU A 141 -8.90 24.77 12.38
CA LEU A 141 -8.69 26.11 11.80
C LEU A 141 -7.38 26.76 12.27
N ASP A 142 -6.94 26.43 13.50
CA ASP A 142 -5.72 26.94 14.12
C ASP A 142 -4.45 26.17 13.67
N ARG A 143 -4.62 24.96 13.10
CA ARG A 143 -3.55 24.04 12.65
C ARG A 143 -2.48 23.85 13.73
N SER A 144 -2.93 23.76 14.98
CA SER A 144 -2.06 23.77 16.17
C SER A 144 -1.40 22.41 16.43
N VAL A 145 -2.05 21.33 16.02
CA VAL A 145 -1.56 19.95 16.17
C VAL A 145 -1.03 19.43 14.83
N PRO A 146 0.20 18.93 14.75
CA PRO A 146 0.69 18.23 13.58
C PRO A 146 -0.17 16.99 13.28
N VAL A 147 -0.61 16.87 12.04
CA VAL A 147 -1.28 15.66 11.53
C VAL A 147 -0.45 15.01 10.43
N HIS A 148 -0.75 13.75 10.14
CA HIS A 148 -0.21 13.06 9.00
C HIS A 148 -1.25 12.10 8.46
N PHE A 149 -1.72 12.32 7.24
CA PHE A 149 -2.68 11.44 6.58
C PHE A 149 -2.00 10.62 5.48
N TYR A 150 -2.33 9.34 5.45
CA TYR A 150 -2.07 8.48 4.32
C TYR A 150 -3.14 8.67 3.24
N SER A 151 -2.79 8.34 2.00
CA SER A 151 -3.76 8.35 0.91
C SER A 151 -4.86 7.28 1.11
N PRO A 152 -6.06 7.46 0.54
CA PRO A 152 -7.10 6.44 0.56
C PRO A 152 -6.61 5.07 0.10
N SER A 153 -5.80 5.01 -0.97
CA SER A 153 -5.28 3.74 -1.49
C SER A 153 -4.32 3.03 -0.52
N THR A 154 -3.65 3.78 0.36
CA THR A 154 -2.79 3.19 1.40
C THR A 154 -3.60 2.51 2.48
N TRP A 155 -4.68 3.14 2.95
CA TRP A 155 -5.60 2.51 3.88
C TRP A 155 -6.45 1.41 3.25
N LEU A 156 -6.79 1.52 1.96
CA LEU A 156 -7.53 0.50 1.22
C LEU A 156 -6.77 -0.84 1.20
N ASP A 157 -5.47 -0.78 0.95
CA ASP A 157 -4.57 -1.94 0.98
C ASP A 157 -4.52 -2.59 2.38
N LYS A 158 -4.34 -1.79 3.43
CA LYS A 158 -4.36 -2.29 4.82
C LYS A 158 -5.73 -2.86 5.21
N PHE A 159 -6.81 -2.25 4.72
CA PHE A 159 -8.17 -2.74 4.92
C PHE A 159 -8.38 -4.09 4.24
N TRP A 160 -7.87 -4.27 3.02
CA TRP A 160 -7.88 -5.56 2.33
C TRP A 160 -7.12 -6.64 3.10
N VAL A 161 -5.90 -6.34 3.55
CA VAL A 161 -5.08 -7.28 4.34
C VAL A 161 -5.82 -7.70 5.62
N ALA A 162 -6.41 -6.76 6.36
CA ALA A 162 -7.16 -7.06 7.58
C ALA A 162 -8.43 -7.87 7.32
N GLN A 163 -9.16 -7.55 6.24
CA GLN A 163 -10.35 -8.30 5.84
C GLN A 163 -9.98 -9.75 5.48
N ARG A 164 -8.93 -9.94 4.69
CA ARG A 164 -8.44 -11.27 4.32
C ARG A 164 -7.90 -12.04 5.52
N ALA A 165 -7.13 -11.42 6.41
CA ALA A 165 -6.63 -12.07 7.62
C ALA A 165 -7.77 -12.67 8.48
N ARG A 166 -8.86 -11.91 8.67
CA ARG A 166 -10.06 -12.37 9.38
C ARG A 166 -10.75 -13.52 8.64
N THR A 167 -10.98 -13.38 7.34
CA THR A 167 -11.60 -14.42 6.51
C THR A 167 -10.78 -15.72 6.50
N TYR A 168 -9.46 -15.59 6.37
CA TYR A 168 -8.52 -16.72 6.37
C TYR A 168 -8.53 -17.46 7.68
N ARG A 169 -8.57 -16.76 8.82
CA ARG A 169 -8.70 -17.41 10.12
C ARG A 169 -9.95 -18.29 10.23
N SER A 170 -11.06 -17.83 9.65
CA SER A 170 -12.32 -18.59 9.67
C SER A 170 -12.31 -19.77 8.70
N ARG A 171 -11.74 -19.59 7.50
CA ARG A 171 -11.74 -20.62 6.44
C ARG A 171 -10.66 -21.67 6.64
N PHE A 172 -9.50 -21.26 7.15
CA PHE A 172 -8.33 -22.09 7.41
C PHE A 172 -7.94 -21.94 8.89
N PRO A 173 -8.69 -22.56 9.81
CA PRO A 173 -8.38 -22.47 11.23
C PRO A 173 -7.00 -23.07 11.52
N LEU A 174 -6.25 -22.39 12.39
CA LEU A 174 -4.95 -22.88 12.85
C LEU A 174 -5.13 -24.15 13.68
N GLY A 175 -4.46 -25.22 13.28
CA GLY A 175 -4.43 -26.48 14.03
C GLY A 175 -3.38 -26.50 15.15
N ASP A 176 -3.16 -27.68 15.72
CA ASP A 176 -2.21 -27.97 16.81
C ASP A 176 -1.00 -28.80 16.36
N ASP A 177 -0.68 -28.81 15.06
CA ASP A 177 0.46 -29.55 14.52
C ASP A 177 1.79 -28.93 14.97
N ALA A 178 2.36 -29.54 16.01
CA ALA A 178 3.61 -29.12 16.61
C ALA A 178 4.81 -29.21 15.64
N ASN A 179 4.77 -30.08 14.64
CA ASN A 179 5.83 -30.18 13.64
C ASN A 179 5.77 -29.01 12.66
N LEU A 180 4.58 -28.70 12.14
CA LEU A 180 4.38 -27.54 11.28
C LEU A 180 4.72 -26.22 11.98
N LEU A 181 4.35 -26.07 13.26
CA LEU A 181 4.73 -24.91 14.05
C LEU A 181 6.25 -24.74 14.13
N LYS A 182 6.99 -25.84 14.39
CA LYS A 182 8.47 -25.82 14.40
C LYS A 182 9.05 -25.46 13.05
N LEU A 183 8.49 -25.98 11.95
CA LEU A 183 8.93 -25.64 10.60
C LEU A 183 8.69 -24.17 10.27
N ILE A 184 7.53 -23.61 10.66
CA ILE A 184 7.24 -22.19 10.49
C ILE A 184 8.19 -21.32 11.32
N ASP A 185 8.49 -21.70 12.56
CA ASP A 185 9.45 -20.95 13.38
C ASP A 185 10.87 -21.01 12.80
N ALA A 186 11.28 -22.16 12.25
CA ALA A 186 12.52 -22.27 11.49
C ALA A 186 12.50 -21.37 10.24
N LEU A 187 11.39 -21.32 9.51
CA LEU A 187 11.24 -20.47 8.33
C LEU A 187 11.29 -18.96 8.67
N LYS A 188 10.72 -18.55 9.81
CA LYS A 188 10.77 -17.16 10.30
C LYS A 188 12.21 -16.67 10.54
N THR A 189 13.19 -17.56 10.69
CA THR A 189 14.61 -17.16 10.75
C THR A 189 15.11 -16.48 9.47
N ALA A 190 14.37 -16.55 8.36
CA ALA A 190 14.60 -15.71 7.19
C ALA A 190 14.61 -14.20 7.52
N ASN A 191 13.93 -13.78 8.58
CA ASN A 191 13.89 -12.38 9.00
C ASN A 191 15.12 -11.93 9.81
N ASP A 192 16.00 -12.85 10.19
CA ASP A 192 17.22 -12.55 10.92
C ASP A 192 18.24 -11.85 9.99
N LEU A 193 18.44 -10.56 10.21
CA LEU A 193 19.35 -9.74 9.42
C LEU A 193 20.82 -9.94 9.79
N GLU A 194 21.12 -10.44 10.99
CA GLU A 194 22.48 -10.78 11.39
C GLU A 194 22.92 -12.06 10.70
N ARG A 195 22.03 -13.06 10.66
CA ARG A 195 22.24 -14.29 9.91
C ARG A 195 22.27 -14.06 8.40
N PHE A 196 21.42 -13.17 7.90
CA PHE A 196 21.27 -12.90 6.47
C PHE A 196 21.42 -11.40 6.14
N PRO A 197 22.65 -10.87 6.10
CA PRO A 197 22.90 -9.43 5.89
C PRO A 197 22.65 -8.98 4.44
N ALA A 198 22.71 -9.91 3.48
CA ALA A 198 22.45 -9.61 2.08
C ALA A 198 21.02 -9.12 1.85
N ARG A 199 20.88 -8.15 0.94
CA ARG A 199 19.62 -7.48 0.59
C ARG A 199 19.19 -7.82 -0.84
N GLN A 200 17.96 -7.44 -1.17
CA GLN A 200 17.34 -7.65 -2.48
C GLN A 200 17.44 -9.11 -2.94
N GLU A 201 17.63 -9.35 -4.24
CA GLU A 201 17.64 -10.67 -4.85
C GLU A 201 18.72 -11.58 -4.26
N ALA A 202 19.95 -11.09 -4.09
CA ALA A 202 21.02 -11.85 -3.41
C ALA A 202 20.63 -12.26 -1.98
N GLY A 203 19.92 -11.37 -1.27
CA GLY A 203 19.38 -11.65 0.05
C GLY A 203 18.28 -12.72 0.07
N PHE A 204 17.40 -12.71 -0.94
CA PHE A 204 16.36 -13.73 -1.10
C PHE A 204 16.98 -15.10 -1.41
N GLU A 205 17.94 -15.13 -2.34
CA GLU A 205 18.63 -16.34 -2.78
C GLU A 205 19.41 -17.02 -1.66
N ALA A 206 20.18 -16.26 -0.87
CA ALA A 206 20.91 -16.79 0.28
C ALA A 206 19.98 -17.42 1.32
N ARG A 207 18.80 -16.82 1.55
CA ARG A 207 17.77 -17.37 2.46
C ARG A 207 17.14 -18.63 1.88
N ARG A 208 16.84 -18.63 0.58
CA ARG A 208 16.28 -19.78 -0.14
C ARG A 208 17.18 -21.00 -0.03
N GLU A 209 18.48 -20.83 -0.29
CA GLU A 209 19.46 -21.91 -0.19
C GLU A 209 19.58 -22.43 1.25
N ALA A 210 19.77 -21.53 2.22
CA ALA A 210 19.94 -21.91 3.62
C ALA A 210 18.69 -22.56 4.25
N LEU A 211 17.50 -22.25 3.74
CA LEU A 211 16.22 -22.78 4.24
C LEU A 211 15.62 -23.86 3.34
N ALA A 212 16.31 -24.30 2.30
CA ALA A 212 15.80 -25.30 1.35
C ALA A 212 15.27 -26.59 2.02
N PRO A 213 15.93 -27.17 3.05
CA PRO A 213 15.39 -28.36 3.74
C PRO A 213 14.09 -28.07 4.50
N VAL A 214 13.94 -26.87 5.04
CA VAL A 214 12.72 -26.45 5.76
C VAL A 214 11.59 -26.21 4.76
N LEU A 215 11.88 -25.52 3.66
CA LEU A 215 10.92 -25.27 2.58
C LEU A 215 10.37 -26.57 2.00
N ALA A 216 11.23 -27.54 1.71
CA ALA A 216 10.82 -28.84 1.18
C ALA A 216 9.92 -29.63 2.16
N GLN A 217 10.20 -29.55 3.45
CA GLN A 217 9.37 -30.21 4.47
C GLN A 217 8.00 -29.55 4.63
N ILE A 218 7.92 -28.22 4.50
CA ILE A 218 6.65 -27.50 4.49
C ILE A 218 5.85 -27.83 3.23
N GLU A 219 6.50 -27.82 2.06
CA GLU A 219 5.88 -28.17 0.78
C GLU A 219 5.30 -29.59 0.80
N ALA A 220 5.99 -30.54 1.43
CA ALA A 220 5.49 -31.91 1.60
C ALA A 220 4.21 -32.03 2.44
N GLN A 221 3.85 -31.01 3.24
CA GLN A 221 2.58 -30.97 3.97
C GLN A 221 1.39 -30.55 3.09
N GLY A 222 1.64 -30.02 1.89
CA GLY A 222 0.61 -29.53 0.99
C GLY A 222 -0.35 -28.55 1.66
N SER A 223 -1.66 -28.71 1.41
CA SER A 223 -2.69 -27.80 1.92
C SER A 223 -2.78 -27.73 3.45
N ALA A 224 -2.24 -28.70 4.19
CA ALA A 224 -2.20 -28.64 5.66
C ALA A 224 -1.31 -27.49 6.18
N ALA A 225 -0.35 -27.02 5.38
CA ALA A 225 0.51 -25.88 5.73
C ALA A 225 -0.20 -24.52 5.60
N ILE A 226 -1.26 -24.41 4.79
CA ILE A 226 -1.97 -23.14 4.49
C ILE A 226 -2.27 -22.29 5.75
N PRO A 227 -2.95 -22.81 6.79
CA PRO A 227 -3.29 -22.01 7.97
C PRO A 227 -2.07 -21.46 8.72
N TYR A 228 -0.91 -22.12 8.58
CA TYR A 228 0.34 -21.69 9.20
C TYR A 228 1.13 -20.69 8.34
N LEU A 229 0.92 -20.70 7.01
CA LEU A 229 1.58 -19.81 6.06
C LEU A 229 0.90 -18.44 5.96
N LEU A 230 -0.44 -18.40 5.97
CA LEU A 230 -1.20 -17.17 5.75
C LEU A 230 -0.85 -16.03 6.73
N PRO A 231 -0.67 -16.27 8.05
CA PRO A 231 -0.25 -15.22 8.98
C PRO A 231 1.10 -14.58 8.66
N LEU A 232 1.96 -15.25 7.90
CA LEU A 232 3.27 -14.72 7.50
C LEU A 232 3.14 -13.61 6.44
N CYS A 233 1.97 -13.43 5.82
CA CYS A 233 1.75 -12.47 4.75
C CYS A 233 1.29 -11.08 5.22
N TYR A 234 0.78 -10.93 6.45
CA TYR A 234 0.04 -9.72 6.83
C TYR A 234 0.91 -8.53 7.26
N THR A 235 2.15 -8.80 7.68
CA THR A 235 3.08 -7.76 8.16
C THR A 235 4.32 -7.59 7.27
N PHE A 236 4.37 -8.28 6.13
CA PHE A 236 5.44 -8.28 5.11
C PHE A 236 6.87 -8.29 5.63
N SER A 237 7.55 -9.41 5.44
CA SER A 237 8.95 -9.58 5.80
C SER A 237 9.63 -10.58 4.86
N TRP A 238 10.91 -10.90 5.09
CA TRP A 238 11.64 -11.85 4.25
C TRP A 238 10.94 -13.21 4.17
N VAL A 239 10.36 -13.68 5.28
CA VAL A 239 9.61 -14.95 5.28
C VAL A 239 8.38 -14.91 4.36
N SER A 240 7.71 -13.77 4.23
CA SER A 240 6.51 -13.62 3.41
C SER A 240 6.79 -13.96 1.94
N LEU A 241 8.02 -13.72 1.48
CA LEU A 241 8.42 -13.94 0.08
C LEU A 241 8.44 -15.40 -0.36
N PHE A 242 8.44 -16.35 0.58
CA PHE A 242 8.40 -17.79 0.29
C PHE A 242 6.99 -18.35 0.20
N VAL A 243 6.00 -17.63 0.75
CA VAL A 243 4.61 -18.12 0.81
C VAL A 243 4.00 -18.35 -0.58
N PRO A 244 4.20 -17.48 -1.59
CA PRO A 244 3.61 -17.71 -2.91
C PRO A 244 4.06 -19.03 -3.56
N ASP A 245 5.35 -19.36 -3.47
CA ASP A 245 5.90 -20.58 -4.06
C ASP A 245 5.39 -21.83 -3.32
N LEU A 246 5.24 -21.75 -1.99
CA LEU A 246 4.67 -22.82 -1.15
C LEU A 246 3.17 -23.03 -1.43
N LEU A 247 2.40 -21.95 -1.61
CA LEU A 247 0.99 -22.05 -2.02
C LEU A 247 0.86 -22.64 -3.43
N ARG A 248 1.75 -22.26 -4.36
CA ARG A 248 1.77 -22.89 -5.68
C ARG A 248 2.04 -24.40 -5.57
N GLY A 249 2.97 -24.82 -4.72
CA GLY A 249 3.25 -26.23 -4.45
C GLY A 249 2.04 -27.03 -3.94
N CYS A 250 1.11 -26.41 -3.22
CA CYS A 250 -0.13 -27.06 -2.79
C CYS A 250 -1.02 -27.43 -3.99
N GLY A 251 -1.04 -26.60 -5.04
CA GLY A 251 -1.69 -26.90 -6.31
C GLY A 251 -3.20 -27.18 -6.23
N THR A 252 -3.90 -26.65 -5.22
CA THR A 252 -5.36 -26.76 -5.05
C THR A 252 -6.07 -25.51 -5.57
N ASP A 253 -7.38 -25.59 -5.79
CA ASP A 253 -8.15 -24.41 -6.20
C ASP A 253 -8.16 -23.33 -5.11
N ASP A 254 -8.17 -23.75 -3.84
CA ASP A 254 -7.98 -22.86 -2.69
C ASP A 254 -6.63 -22.13 -2.74
N SER A 255 -5.54 -22.81 -3.09
CA SER A 255 -4.22 -22.16 -3.16
C SER A 255 -4.10 -21.21 -4.34
N ILE A 256 -4.73 -21.51 -5.48
CA ILE A 256 -4.83 -20.59 -6.62
C ILE A 256 -5.61 -19.33 -6.21
N ARG A 257 -6.76 -19.52 -5.54
CA ARG A 257 -7.58 -18.42 -5.03
C ARG A 257 -6.82 -17.55 -4.04
N LEU A 258 -6.11 -18.17 -3.09
CA LEU A 258 -5.28 -17.47 -2.11
C LEU A 258 -4.19 -16.65 -2.80
N LEU A 259 -3.51 -17.20 -3.82
CA LEU A 259 -2.53 -16.44 -4.60
C LEU A 259 -3.15 -15.21 -5.27
N ALA A 260 -4.36 -15.33 -5.83
CA ALA A 260 -5.05 -14.21 -6.47
C ALA A 260 -5.41 -13.10 -5.46
N GLU A 261 -5.90 -13.46 -4.28
CA GLU A 261 -6.22 -12.49 -3.22
C GLU A 261 -4.95 -11.87 -2.59
N LEU A 262 -3.88 -12.66 -2.43
CA LEU A 262 -2.58 -12.18 -1.94
C LEU A 262 -1.88 -11.30 -2.96
N ALA A 263 -2.12 -11.48 -4.26
CA ALA A 263 -1.58 -10.60 -5.30
C ALA A 263 -2.09 -9.16 -5.18
N MET A 264 -3.25 -8.96 -4.56
CA MET A 264 -3.83 -7.64 -4.29
C MET A 264 -3.18 -6.91 -3.11
N PHE A 265 -2.30 -7.57 -2.35
CA PHE A 265 -1.50 -6.93 -1.30
C PHE A 265 -0.46 -6.05 -2.00
N ARG A 266 -0.42 -4.72 -1.78
CA ARG A 266 0.46 -3.83 -2.57
C ARG A 266 1.93 -3.83 -2.12
N PHE A 267 2.54 -5.01 -2.06
CA PHE A 267 3.97 -5.18 -1.86
C PHE A 267 4.60 -5.70 -3.16
N PRO A 268 5.20 -4.83 -4.01
CA PRO A 268 5.43 -5.12 -5.43
C PRO A 268 6.09 -6.47 -5.73
N TYR A 269 7.13 -6.85 -5.00
CA TYR A 269 7.85 -8.10 -5.23
C TYR A 269 7.01 -9.34 -4.81
N PHE A 270 6.24 -9.24 -3.72
CA PHE A 270 5.35 -10.31 -3.25
C PHE A 270 4.13 -10.44 -4.16
N SER A 271 3.50 -9.33 -4.54
CA SER A 271 2.38 -9.31 -5.50
C SER A 271 2.79 -9.94 -6.81
N GLN A 272 3.95 -9.55 -7.35
CA GLN A 272 4.46 -10.09 -8.60
C GLN A 272 4.74 -11.59 -8.51
N LYS A 273 5.31 -12.07 -7.39
CA LYS A 273 5.49 -13.51 -7.15
C LYS A 273 4.14 -14.24 -7.12
N CYS A 274 3.11 -13.66 -6.50
CA CYS A 274 1.77 -14.26 -6.53
C CYS A 274 1.25 -14.37 -7.96
N LEU A 275 1.30 -13.28 -8.74
CA LEU A 275 0.83 -13.25 -10.13
C LEU A 275 1.55 -14.28 -11.02
N GLN A 276 2.88 -14.37 -10.91
CA GLN A 276 3.68 -15.37 -11.65
C GLN A 276 3.30 -16.82 -11.29
N ASN A 277 3.05 -17.07 -10.00
CA ASN A 277 2.61 -18.39 -9.56
C ASN A 277 1.20 -18.71 -10.08
N ILE A 278 0.29 -17.73 -10.15
CA ILE A 278 -1.05 -17.89 -10.76
C ILE A 278 -0.93 -18.23 -12.24
N GLU A 279 -0.09 -17.50 -13.00
CA GLU A 279 0.15 -17.74 -14.44
C GLU A 279 0.60 -19.17 -14.71
N SER A 280 1.41 -19.76 -13.81
CA SER A 280 1.91 -21.13 -13.96
C SER A 280 0.81 -22.20 -13.95
N PHE A 281 -0.40 -21.88 -13.46
CA PHE A 281 -1.55 -22.80 -13.50
C PHE A 281 -2.35 -22.75 -14.81
N GLY A 282 -2.03 -21.82 -15.74
CA GLY A 282 -2.71 -21.74 -17.03
C GLY A 282 -4.22 -21.49 -16.91
N GLU A 283 -5.00 -22.14 -17.76
CA GLU A 283 -6.48 -22.03 -17.77
C GLU A 283 -7.14 -22.43 -16.45
N ARG A 284 -6.50 -23.30 -15.65
CA ARG A 284 -7.03 -23.70 -14.34
C ARG A 284 -7.14 -22.52 -13.37
N ALA A 285 -6.36 -21.45 -13.57
CA ALA A 285 -6.44 -20.26 -12.74
C ALA A 285 -7.72 -19.44 -12.98
N LEU A 286 -8.34 -19.55 -14.16
CA LEU A 286 -9.38 -18.62 -14.61
C LEU A 286 -10.60 -18.57 -13.68
N PRO A 287 -11.20 -19.70 -13.25
CA PRO A 287 -12.37 -19.64 -12.37
C PRO A 287 -12.09 -18.94 -11.03
N GLN A 288 -10.87 -19.12 -10.51
CA GLN A 288 -10.48 -18.49 -9.25
C GLN A 288 -10.17 -17.00 -9.42
N ILE A 289 -9.55 -16.61 -10.55
CA ILE A 289 -9.33 -15.20 -10.91
C ILE A 289 -10.67 -14.49 -11.09
N GLU A 290 -11.58 -15.06 -11.87
CA GLU A 290 -12.93 -14.53 -12.12
C GLU A 290 -13.70 -14.32 -10.81
N ALA A 291 -13.71 -15.33 -9.93
CA ALA A 291 -14.35 -15.19 -8.63
C ALA A 291 -13.75 -14.04 -7.78
N VAL A 292 -12.44 -13.76 -7.86
CA VAL A 292 -11.82 -12.65 -7.11
C VAL A 292 -12.17 -11.31 -7.76
N LEU A 293 -12.24 -11.29 -9.09
CA LEU A 293 -12.62 -10.13 -9.87
C LEU A 293 -14.04 -9.67 -9.56
N ASP A 294 -14.96 -10.60 -9.34
CA ASP A 294 -16.38 -10.31 -9.07
C ASP A 294 -16.68 -9.90 -7.61
N GLU A 295 -15.87 -10.36 -6.64
CA GLU A 295 -16.11 -10.13 -5.22
C GLU A 295 -15.66 -8.74 -4.74
N ASP A 296 -16.35 -8.20 -3.72
CA ASP A 296 -15.93 -7.01 -2.97
C ASP A 296 -15.49 -5.79 -3.83
N ARG A 297 -16.41 -5.18 -4.58
CA ARG A 297 -16.16 -4.02 -5.47
C ARG A 297 -15.43 -2.83 -4.83
N ALA A 298 -15.47 -2.72 -3.49
CA ALA A 298 -14.71 -1.70 -2.76
C ALA A 298 -13.19 -1.78 -2.98
N PHE A 299 -12.66 -2.96 -3.39
CA PHE A 299 -11.23 -3.20 -3.61
C PHE A 299 -10.85 -3.29 -5.09
N ASP A 300 -11.70 -2.82 -6.01
CA ASP A 300 -11.47 -2.90 -7.45
C ASP A 300 -10.12 -2.31 -7.88
N GLU A 301 -9.68 -1.21 -7.25
CA GLU A 301 -8.37 -0.59 -7.51
C GLU A 301 -7.19 -1.55 -7.26
N LEU A 302 -7.35 -2.58 -6.43
CA LEU A 302 -6.30 -3.54 -6.08
C LEU A 302 -6.22 -4.73 -7.06
N LYS A 303 -7.24 -4.93 -7.89
CA LYS A 303 -7.40 -6.14 -8.72
C LYS A 303 -6.65 -6.07 -10.07
N VAL A 304 -6.04 -4.93 -10.40
CA VAL A 304 -5.40 -4.67 -11.70
C VAL A 304 -4.35 -5.71 -12.10
N GLY A 305 -3.65 -6.30 -11.13
CA GLY A 305 -2.67 -7.36 -11.38
C GLY A 305 -3.29 -8.64 -11.96
N LEU A 306 -4.52 -8.97 -11.58
CA LEU A 306 -5.22 -10.15 -12.06
C LEU A 306 -5.60 -10.02 -13.54
N LEU A 307 -5.97 -8.81 -13.98
CA LEU A 307 -6.22 -8.53 -15.40
C LEU A 307 -4.94 -8.71 -16.23
N ALA A 308 -3.78 -8.33 -15.69
CA ALA A 308 -2.50 -8.55 -16.35
C ALA A 308 -2.21 -10.06 -16.57
N VAL A 309 -2.57 -10.91 -15.60
CA VAL A 309 -2.48 -12.38 -15.73
C VAL A 309 -3.36 -12.89 -16.86
N LEU A 310 -4.62 -12.43 -16.96
CA LEU A 310 -5.51 -12.81 -18.07
C LEU A 310 -4.91 -12.46 -19.44
N GLY A 311 -4.26 -11.31 -19.56
CA GLY A 311 -3.57 -10.90 -20.78
C GLY A 311 -2.36 -11.77 -21.13
N ASN A 312 -1.67 -12.30 -20.12
CA ASN A 312 -0.54 -13.22 -20.28
C ASN A 312 -0.97 -14.65 -20.65
N LEU A 313 -2.11 -15.12 -20.11
CA LEU A 313 -2.63 -16.47 -20.36
C LEU A 313 -3.11 -16.67 -21.81
N ARG A 314 -3.60 -15.62 -22.47
CA ARG A 314 -4.03 -15.63 -23.88
C ARG A 314 -5.12 -16.65 -24.23
N THR A 315 -6.05 -16.87 -23.32
CA THR A 315 -7.12 -17.87 -23.47
C THR A 315 -8.42 -17.21 -23.96
N PRO A 316 -9.30 -17.93 -24.69
CA PRO A 316 -10.58 -17.36 -25.13
C PRO A 316 -11.46 -16.86 -23.97
N ALA A 317 -11.44 -17.53 -22.83
CA ALA A 317 -12.18 -17.10 -21.64
C ALA A 317 -11.53 -15.86 -21.00
N GLY A 318 -10.19 -15.80 -20.92
CA GLY A 318 -9.47 -14.61 -20.47
C GLY A 318 -9.74 -13.39 -21.36
N PHE A 319 -9.80 -13.57 -22.68
CA PHE A 319 -10.21 -12.52 -23.61
C PHE A 319 -11.61 -11.98 -23.32
N ARG A 320 -12.60 -12.86 -23.11
CA ARG A 320 -13.98 -12.43 -22.79
C ARG A 320 -14.04 -11.61 -21.51
N LEU A 321 -13.39 -12.09 -20.43
CA LEU A 321 -13.31 -11.35 -19.18
C LEU A 321 -12.65 -9.98 -19.37
N LEU A 322 -11.53 -9.92 -20.08
CA LEU A 322 -10.85 -8.64 -20.35
C LEU A 322 -11.74 -7.66 -21.12
N VAL A 323 -12.49 -8.15 -22.12
CA VAL A 323 -13.48 -7.34 -22.85
C VAL A 323 -14.53 -6.78 -21.91
N GLU A 324 -15.09 -7.58 -20.99
CA GLU A 324 -16.08 -7.11 -20.02
C GLU A 324 -15.50 -6.00 -19.12
N PHE A 325 -14.26 -6.15 -18.66
CA PHE A 325 -13.60 -5.15 -17.81
C PHE A 325 -13.24 -3.86 -18.54
N THR A 326 -13.18 -3.83 -19.88
CA THR A 326 -13.07 -2.56 -20.62
C THR A 326 -14.30 -1.67 -20.45
N GLU A 327 -15.44 -2.26 -20.06
CA GLU A 327 -16.67 -1.53 -19.86
C GLU A 327 -16.95 -1.21 -18.37
N HIS A 328 -15.99 -1.47 -17.48
CA HIS A 328 -16.12 -1.28 -16.03
C HIS A 328 -16.25 0.21 -15.62
N GLU A 329 -16.94 0.50 -14.51
CA GLU A 329 -17.15 1.87 -14.02
C GLU A 329 -15.87 2.53 -13.48
N ASN A 330 -14.96 1.71 -12.95
CA ASN A 330 -13.68 2.16 -12.40
C ASN A 330 -12.64 2.36 -13.52
N PRO A 331 -12.14 3.58 -13.77
CA PRO A 331 -11.19 3.87 -14.84
C PRO A 331 -9.85 3.12 -14.70
N TYR A 332 -9.42 2.80 -13.47
CA TYR A 332 -8.19 2.04 -13.26
C TYR A 332 -8.30 0.61 -13.82
N LEU A 333 -9.47 -0.01 -13.67
CA LEU A 333 -9.75 -1.34 -14.22
C LEU A 333 -9.92 -1.30 -15.74
N VAL A 334 -10.58 -0.28 -16.28
CA VAL A 334 -10.70 -0.10 -17.74
C VAL A 334 -9.31 0.03 -18.38
N ASN A 335 -8.43 0.86 -17.80
CA ASN A 335 -7.07 1.04 -18.28
C ASN A 335 -6.25 -0.25 -18.18
N ALA A 336 -6.34 -0.96 -17.05
CA ALA A 336 -5.65 -2.23 -16.87
C ALA A 336 -6.15 -3.32 -17.84
N ALA A 337 -7.46 -3.39 -18.09
CA ALA A 337 -8.07 -4.31 -19.04
C ALA A 337 -7.62 -4.03 -20.47
N ALA A 338 -7.59 -2.75 -20.89
CA ALA A 338 -7.11 -2.35 -22.20
C ALA A 338 -5.63 -2.75 -22.41
N ALA A 339 -4.76 -2.45 -21.44
CA ALA A 339 -3.35 -2.84 -21.52
C ALA A 339 -3.16 -4.38 -21.55
N ALA A 340 -4.00 -5.12 -20.84
CA ALA A 340 -3.99 -6.58 -20.86
C ALA A 340 -4.52 -7.16 -22.20
N LEU A 341 -5.53 -6.54 -22.82
CA LEU A 341 -6.02 -6.92 -24.16
C LEU A 341 -4.95 -6.72 -25.24
N GLU A 342 -4.23 -5.60 -25.20
CA GLU A 342 -3.11 -5.35 -26.12
C GLU A 342 -2.04 -6.44 -25.97
N ARG A 343 -1.72 -6.82 -24.74
CA ARG A 343 -0.76 -7.89 -24.45
C ARG A 343 -1.28 -9.28 -24.86
N HIS A 344 -2.59 -9.50 -24.72
CA HIS A 344 -3.24 -10.72 -25.18
C HIS A 344 -3.04 -10.91 -26.69
N GLY A 345 -3.10 -9.83 -27.45
CA GLY A 345 -2.83 -9.83 -28.89
C GLY A 345 -3.90 -10.53 -29.74
N ASN A 346 -5.14 -10.64 -29.23
CA ASN A 346 -6.25 -11.16 -30.03
C ASN A 346 -6.65 -10.09 -31.09
N PRO A 347 -6.68 -10.42 -32.41
CA PRO A 347 -7.05 -9.46 -33.45
C PRO A 347 -8.48 -8.91 -33.31
N GLU A 348 -9.37 -9.61 -32.61
CA GLU A 348 -10.73 -9.15 -32.33
C GLU A 348 -10.80 -8.07 -31.24
N ALA A 349 -9.67 -7.71 -30.59
CA ALA A 349 -9.64 -6.74 -29.51
C ALA A 349 -9.87 -5.28 -29.96
N GLU A 350 -9.55 -4.94 -31.21
CA GLU A 350 -9.47 -3.54 -31.66
C GLU A 350 -10.73 -2.71 -31.40
N PRO A 351 -11.95 -3.19 -31.71
CA PRO A 351 -13.17 -2.42 -31.44
C PRO A 351 -13.40 -2.14 -29.95
N PHE A 352 -12.96 -3.05 -29.07
CA PHE A 352 -13.08 -2.91 -27.62
C PHE A 352 -12.03 -1.94 -27.08
N LEU A 353 -10.79 -2.03 -27.59
CA LEU A 353 -9.71 -1.11 -27.25
C LEU A 353 -10.05 0.33 -27.62
N ASP A 354 -10.64 0.56 -28.80
CA ASP A 354 -11.08 1.89 -29.23
C ASP A 354 -12.16 2.47 -28.32
N ARG A 355 -13.15 1.66 -27.92
CA ARG A 355 -14.16 2.09 -26.93
C ARG A 355 -13.53 2.40 -25.58
N ALA A 356 -12.65 1.54 -25.08
CA ALA A 356 -11.95 1.73 -23.81
C ALA A 356 -11.14 3.03 -23.81
N ARG A 357 -10.36 3.29 -24.86
CA ARG A 357 -9.58 4.52 -25.04
C ARG A 357 -10.47 5.77 -25.03
N LYS A 358 -11.65 5.70 -25.66
CA LYS A 358 -12.60 6.82 -25.69
C LYS A 358 -13.16 7.10 -24.29
N ARG A 359 -13.58 6.06 -23.56
CA ARG A 359 -14.07 6.17 -22.17
C ARG A 359 -13.02 6.76 -21.23
N LEU A 360 -11.76 6.34 -21.35
CA LEU A 360 -10.66 6.86 -20.53
C LEU A 360 -10.48 8.38 -20.73
N LYS A 361 -10.57 8.88 -21.97
CA LYS A 361 -10.55 10.32 -22.25
C LYS A 361 -11.74 11.07 -21.64
N GLU A 362 -12.92 10.45 -21.60
CA GLU A 362 -14.11 11.04 -20.98
C GLU A 362 -13.93 11.16 -19.46
N PHE A 363 -13.34 10.16 -18.80
CA PHE A 363 -12.98 10.24 -17.38
C PHE A 363 -11.99 11.39 -17.09
N ASP A 364 -10.94 11.52 -17.90
CA ASP A 364 -9.93 12.59 -17.75
C ASP A 364 -10.55 13.98 -17.93
N SER A 365 -11.46 14.14 -18.88
CA SER A 365 -12.20 15.38 -19.13
C SER A 365 -13.05 15.80 -17.92
N ILE A 366 -13.77 14.83 -17.32
CA ILE A 366 -14.59 15.08 -16.12
C ILE A 366 -13.69 15.45 -14.93
N ALA A 367 -12.58 14.74 -14.73
CA ALA A 367 -11.64 15.04 -13.67
C ALA A 367 -11.04 16.45 -13.81
N GLY A 368 -10.60 16.82 -15.03
CA GLY A 368 -10.09 18.16 -15.32
C GLY A 368 -11.12 19.26 -15.10
N ALA A 369 -12.38 19.06 -15.49
CA ALA A 369 -13.46 20.03 -15.27
C ALA A 369 -13.77 20.24 -13.78
N LEU A 370 -13.72 19.17 -12.97
CA LEU A 370 -13.88 19.26 -11.51
C LEU A 370 -12.70 19.98 -10.84
N GLU A 371 -11.47 19.78 -11.33
CA GLU A 371 -10.29 20.51 -10.85
C GLU A 371 -10.34 22.01 -11.19
N GLU A 372 -10.92 22.39 -12.33
CA GLU A 372 -11.10 23.80 -12.71
C GLU A 372 -12.18 24.51 -11.87
N LEU A 373 -13.28 23.82 -11.52
CA LEU A 373 -14.34 24.36 -10.65
C LEU A 373 -13.90 24.52 -9.18
N GLY A 374 -12.88 23.77 -8.74
CA GLY A 374 -12.32 23.84 -7.39
C GLY A 374 -11.18 24.86 -7.20
N ARG A 375 -10.73 25.53 -8.27
CA ARG A 375 -9.71 26.60 -8.14
C ARG A 375 -10.39 27.90 -7.70
N PRO A 376 -9.95 28.54 -6.60
CA PRO A 376 -10.40 29.90 -6.31
C PRO A 376 -9.97 30.81 -7.46
N GLU A 377 -10.89 31.66 -7.94
CA GLU A 377 -10.60 32.66 -8.97
C GLU A 377 -9.40 33.54 -8.56
N PRO A 378 -8.57 33.99 -9.54
CA PRO A 378 -7.27 34.60 -9.32
C PRO A 378 -7.25 35.88 -8.47
#